data_AF-A0A667X497-F1
#
_entry.id   AF-A0A667X497-F1
#
_cell.length_a   1.000
_cell.length_b   1.000
_cell.length_c   1.000
_cell.angle_alpha   90.00
_cell.angle_beta   90.00
_cell.angle_gamma   90.00
#
_symmetry.space_group_name_H-M   'P 1'
#
loop_
_entity.id
_entity.type
_entity.pdbx_description
1 polymer ?
#
loop_
_entity_poly.entity_id
_entity_poly.type
_entity_poly.pdbx_seq_one_letter_code
_entity_poly.pdbx_strand_id
1 'polypeptide(L)'
;MVQPQPDGPMQWDMAGEESGGALRVPPELAGNEVVTRLLGDNQQLREALRRSNQALRQRCEEMEGWQRRTRQEREFLSCRFQEARALVERLAQENHSLQGLVNGPGSSSSHCCSSSQTEDQQAHLARNGPLESPQTLDQRERKRVEETDQHTQTMPPRSLPAEGANDFLQLLKSHKEKLEEGMRELRRKNEELEREREEGEKERERMRRNIDQLRAKLAQAQACNVTEEVVQHRSEAQHSSDWYRELEEKLDYLQKSSAQRDRTEALLKQKDKDCVQLAKDCEALKAQATSLLGELKERQSCLEKSDHERKILEEKLCTKMEALQVAERELEQQRKQHNVAVDKLLLQSQSLEAALKTERHVVTEERKKLTQLQHAYTCLFRDYDSKLKNEGGDLRSRLEEAERALALKQDLIDKLKEEVEQLRSSLETIPVLTAQAEIYKADFLAEREAREKLHQRKEELQDQLTRAVTEIDKLKREGTSRACMEEMQQRHLEDFRAPRPPHIPPQPGVFAGAPFNTAPPPSFRSQGLPPVGDAGVAGAEELPDLCCPKCQYQAPDMDTLQIHVMDCIQ
;
A
#
# COMPACT_ATOMS: atom_id res chain seq x y z
N MET A 1 -1.98 -60.13 -5.09
CA MET A 1 -1.57 -59.78 -6.47
C MET A 1 -2.34 -58.55 -6.92
N VAL A 2 -1.86 -57.90 -7.99
CA VAL A 2 -2.43 -56.68 -8.60
C VAL A 2 -2.34 -55.44 -7.71
N GLN A 3 -1.61 -54.44 -8.22
CA GLN A 3 -1.46 -53.10 -7.67
C GLN A 3 -1.92 -52.14 -8.80
N PRO A 4 -2.79 -51.14 -8.55
CA PRO A 4 -3.14 -50.16 -9.57
C PRO A 4 -1.94 -49.25 -9.86
N GLN A 5 -1.71 -48.92 -11.15
CA GLN A 5 -0.74 -47.90 -11.52
C GLN A 5 -1.27 -46.48 -11.22
N PRO A 6 -0.38 -45.50 -10.98
CA PRO A 6 -0.74 -44.09 -11.09
C PRO A 6 -0.79 -43.68 -12.58
N ASP A 7 -1.84 -42.99 -12.98
CA ASP A 7 -1.89 -42.29 -14.27
C ASP A 7 -0.90 -41.11 -14.31
N GLY A 8 -0.44 -40.77 -15.51
CA GLY A 8 0.73 -39.91 -15.73
C GLY A 8 0.54 -38.42 -15.37
N PRO A 9 1.66 -37.67 -15.22
CA PRO A 9 1.61 -36.24 -14.93
C PRO A 9 1.10 -35.45 -16.15
N MET A 10 0.11 -34.58 -15.95
CA MET A 10 -0.24 -33.56 -16.96
C MET A 10 0.85 -32.50 -17.04
N GLN A 11 1.82 -32.73 -17.92
CA GLN A 11 2.90 -31.81 -18.23
C GLN A 11 2.40 -30.71 -19.18
N TRP A 12 2.12 -29.53 -18.61
CA TRP A 12 1.81 -28.33 -19.39
C TRP A 12 3.10 -27.72 -19.95
N ASP A 13 3.51 -28.15 -21.15
CA ASP A 13 4.72 -27.66 -21.82
C ASP A 13 4.61 -26.16 -22.17
N MET A 14 5.14 -25.34 -21.26
CA MET A 14 5.39 -23.91 -21.45
C MET A 14 6.65 -23.71 -22.31
N ALA A 15 6.61 -24.17 -23.56
CA ALA A 15 7.68 -23.98 -24.54
C ALA A 15 7.84 -22.47 -24.84
N GLY A 16 8.88 -21.87 -24.26
CA GLY A 16 9.14 -20.43 -24.35
C GLY A 16 9.97 -20.06 -25.58
N GLU A 17 9.30 -19.77 -26.70
CA GLU A 17 9.90 -19.11 -27.87
C GLU A 17 9.11 -17.87 -28.29
N GLU A 18 9.76 -16.93 -28.99
CA GLU A 18 9.21 -15.62 -29.36
C GLU A 18 8.21 -15.68 -30.53
N SER A 19 7.14 -16.46 -30.40
CA SER A 19 5.97 -16.37 -31.28
C SER A 19 4.68 -16.83 -30.61
N GLY A 20 3.95 -15.85 -30.07
CA GLY A 20 2.50 -15.94 -29.88
C GLY A 20 1.97 -17.18 -29.12
N GLY A 21 2.64 -17.61 -28.04
CA GLY A 21 2.39 -18.88 -27.35
C GLY A 21 0.93 -19.15 -26.96
N ALA A 22 0.19 -19.78 -27.86
CA ALA A 22 -1.19 -20.24 -27.65
C ALA A 22 -1.17 -21.47 -26.73
N LEU A 23 -1.98 -21.45 -25.68
CA LEU A 23 -2.14 -22.61 -24.79
C LEU A 23 -2.85 -23.72 -25.55
N ARG A 24 -2.12 -24.78 -25.90
CA ARG A 24 -2.67 -25.93 -26.63
C ARG A 24 -3.50 -26.79 -25.69
N VAL A 25 -4.81 -26.85 -25.93
CA VAL A 25 -5.75 -27.62 -25.11
C VAL A 25 -5.58 -29.12 -25.37
N PRO A 26 -5.51 -29.97 -24.32
CA PRO A 26 -5.64 -31.42 -24.48
C PRO A 26 -6.98 -31.79 -25.16
N PRO A 27 -7.01 -32.78 -26.06
CA PRO A 27 -8.21 -33.09 -26.85
C PRO A 27 -9.40 -33.55 -25.98
N GLU A 28 -9.16 -34.11 -24.80
CA GLU A 28 -10.22 -34.50 -23.84
C GLU A 28 -10.96 -33.28 -23.26
N LEU A 29 -10.31 -32.12 -23.23
CA LEU A 29 -10.85 -30.87 -22.65
C LEU A 29 -11.33 -29.87 -23.70
N ALA A 30 -11.08 -30.12 -24.99
CA ALA A 30 -11.44 -29.20 -26.08
C ALA A 30 -12.96 -28.99 -26.25
N GLY A 31 -13.78 -29.91 -25.74
CA GLY A 31 -15.26 -29.79 -25.72
C GLY A 31 -15.83 -29.13 -24.46
N ASN A 32 -15.01 -28.72 -23.49
CA ASN A 32 -15.50 -28.20 -22.21
C ASN A 32 -15.72 -26.68 -22.28
N GLU A 33 -16.98 -26.23 -22.20
CA GLU A 33 -17.37 -24.81 -22.30
C GLU A 33 -16.64 -23.89 -21.30
N VAL A 34 -16.34 -24.38 -20.09
CA VAL A 34 -15.64 -23.60 -19.06
C VAL A 34 -14.18 -23.40 -19.45
N VAL A 35 -13.53 -24.43 -20.00
CA VAL A 35 -12.16 -24.35 -20.52
C VAL A 35 -12.11 -23.38 -21.71
N THR A 36 -13.05 -23.48 -22.65
CA THR A 36 -13.16 -22.58 -23.80
C THR A 36 -13.35 -21.12 -23.37
N ARG A 37 -14.20 -20.85 -22.36
CA ARG A 37 -14.37 -19.50 -21.80
C ARG A 37 -13.08 -18.98 -21.16
N LEU A 38 -12.46 -19.76 -20.27
CA LEU A 38 -11.23 -19.38 -19.58
C LEU A 38 -10.07 -19.08 -20.55
N LEU A 39 -10.00 -19.78 -21.68
CA LEU A 39 -9.03 -19.51 -22.75
C LEU A 39 -9.32 -18.19 -23.48
N GLY A 40 -10.59 -17.91 -23.77
CA GLY A 40 -11.03 -16.62 -24.32
C GLY A 40 -10.70 -15.45 -23.38
N ASP A 41 -11.00 -15.61 -22.09
CA ASP A 41 -10.67 -14.61 -21.06
C ASP A 41 -9.14 -14.43 -20.93
N ASN A 42 -8.36 -15.53 -20.98
CA ASN A 42 -6.90 -15.46 -20.95
C ASN A 42 -6.32 -14.76 -22.19
N GLN A 43 -6.89 -14.98 -23.38
CA GLN A 43 -6.51 -14.24 -24.58
C GLN A 43 -6.83 -12.75 -24.45
N GLN A 44 -8.04 -12.39 -23.99
CA GLN A 44 -8.42 -11.00 -23.77
C GLN A 44 -7.49 -10.30 -22.78
N LEU A 45 -7.14 -10.96 -21.66
CA LEU A 45 -6.18 -10.46 -20.67
C LEU A 45 -4.78 -10.26 -21.27
N ARG A 46 -4.28 -11.22 -22.07
CA ARG A 46 -2.99 -11.11 -22.77
C ARG A 46 -2.97 -9.96 -23.77
N GLU A 47 -4.06 -9.75 -24.51
CA GLU A 47 -4.16 -8.63 -25.44
C GLU A 47 -4.32 -7.28 -24.72
N ALA A 48 -5.10 -7.20 -23.64
CA ALA A 48 -5.22 -6.02 -22.80
C ALA A 48 -3.86 -5.62 -22.18
N LEU A 49 -3.11 -6.60 -21.66
CA LEU A 49 -1.76 -6.40 -21.15
C LEU A 49 -0.78 -5.97 -22.25
N ARG A 50 -0.90 -6.50 -23.47
CA ARG A 50 -0.11 -6.07 -24.63
C ARG A 50 -0.40 -4.61 -25.01
N ARG A 51 -1.69 -4.23 -25.11
CA ARG A 51 -2.14 -2.86 -25.37
C ARG A 51 -1.67 -1.89 -24.28
N SER A 52 -1.79 -2.28 -23.01
CA SER A 52 -1.33 -1.50 -21.86
C SER A 52 0.18 -1.27 -21.88
N ASN A 53 0.98 -2.31 -22.15
CA ASN A 53 2.44 -2.19 -22.27
C ASN A 53 2.86 -1.32 -23.46
N GLN A 54 2.15 -1.39 -24.60
CA GLN A 54 2.40 -0.54 -25.75
C GLN A 54 2.10 0.94 -25.44
N ALA A 55 0.95 1.23 -24.82
CA ALA A 55 0.60 2.58 -24.38
C ALA A 55 1.58 3.13 -23.33
N LEU A 56 2.08 2.28 -22.42
CA LEU A 56 3.10 2.68 -21.44
C LEU A 56 4.42 3.06 -22.12
N ARG A 57 4.89 2.28 -23.10
CA ARG A 57 6.10 2.60 -23.89
C ARG A 57 5.95 3.94 -24.62
N GLN A 58 4.83 4.16 -25.30
CA GLN A 58 4.51 5.42 -25.98
C GLN A 58 4.56 6.61 -25.00
N ARG A 59 3.96 6.49 -23.82
CA ARG A 59 4.01 7.56 -22.80
C ARG A 59 5.40 7.80 -22.21
N CYS A 60 6.27 6.78 -22.15
CA CYS A 60 7.67 6.96 -21.78
C CYS A 60 8.44 7.72 -22.88
N GLU A 61 8.28 7.32 -24.15
CA GLU A 61 8.89 7.97 -25.32
C GLU A 61 8.45 9.44 -25.45
N GLU A 62 7.15 9.73 -25.21
CA GLU A 62 6.60 11.08 -25.11
C GLU A 62 7.21 11.90 -23.96
N MET A 63 7.37 11.29 -22.78
CA MET A 63 7.94 11.95 -21.60
C MET A 63 9.42 12.26 -21.80
N GLU A 64 10.21 11.34 -22.33
CA GLU A 64 11.61 11.58 -22.69
C GLU A 64 11.75 12.64 -23.79
N GLY A 65 10.84 12.64 -24.76
CA GLY A 65 10.76 13.66 -25.82
C GLY A 65 10.43 15.05 -25.26
N TRP A 66 9.52 15.12 -24.28
CA TRP A 66 9.19 16.36 -23.57
C TRP A 66 10.37 16.85 -22.72
N GLN A 67 10.99 15.98 -21.90
CA GLN A 67 12.17 16.34 -21.11
C GLN A 67 13.33 16.85 -21.99
N ARG A 68 13.55 16.23 -23.16
CA ARG A 68 14.53 16.70 -24.15
C ARG A 68 14.20 18.10 -24.68
N ARG A 69 12.95 18.37 -25.04
CA ARG A 69 12.52 19.71 -25.51
C ARG A 69 12.66 20.76 -24.41
N THR A 70 12.13 20.52 -23.20
CA THR A 70 12.24 21.44 -22.07
C THR A 70 13.69 21.71 -21.65
N ARG A 71 14.57 20.72 -21.80
CA ARG A 71 16.02 20.91 -21.64
C ARG A 71 16.60 21.85 -22.72
N GLN A 72 16.29 21.61 -24.00
CA GLN A 72 16.73 22.45 -25.11
C GLN A 72 16.21 23.89 -25.00
N GLU A 73 14.96 24.07 -24.59
CA GLU A 73 14.34 25.38 -24.31
C GLU A 73 15.08 26.11 -23.17
N ARG A 74 15.39 25.42 -22.07
CA ARG A 74 16.18 25.98 -20.96
C ARG A 74 17.60 26.34 -21.38
N GLU A 75 18.25 25.51 -22.18
CA GLU A 75 19.60 25.76 -22.71
C GLU A 75 19.58 26.97 -23.66
N PHE A 76 18.61 27.06 -24.58
CA PHE A 76 18.40 28.22 -25.46
C PHE A 76 18.15 29.51 -24.67
N LEU A 77 17.23 29.50 -23.69
CA LEU A 77 16.95 30.66 -22.84
C LEU A 77 18.20 31.08 -22.05
N SER A 78 18.98 30.12 -21.52
CA SER A 78 20.25 30.41 -20.85
C SER A 78 21.23 31.13 -21.76
N CYS A 79 21.39 30.69 -23.02
CA CYS A 79 22.21 31.38 -24.01
C CYS A 79 21.70 32.80 -24.29
N ARG A 80 20.38 32.98 -24.48
CA ARG A 80 19.79 34.32 -24.68
C ARG A 80 19.96 35.25 -23.49
N PHE A 81 19.86 34.75 -22.26
CA PHE A 81 20.16 35.55 -21.06
C PHE A 81 21.65 35.91 -20.96
N GLN A 82 22.56 35.03 -21.37
CA GLN A 82 24.00 35.33 -21.43
C GLN A 82 24.32 36.37 -22.52
N GLU A 83 23.73 36.26 -23.71
CA GLU A 83 23.82 37.26 -24.78
C GLU A 83 23.30 38.63 -24.34
N ALA A 84 22.11 38.67 -23.73
CA ALA A 84 21.50 39.89 -23.23
C ALA A 84 22.34 40.53 -22.11
N ARG A 85 22.88 39.71 -21.19
CA ARG A 85 23.80 40.17 -20.14
C ARG A 85 25.09 40.76 -20.74
N ALA A 86 25.71 40.09 -21.70
CA ALA A 86 26.91 40.58 -22.39
C ALA A 86 26.64 41.82 -23.26
N LEU A 87 25.39 42.06 -23.69
CA LEU A 87 24.99 43.33 -24.29
C LEU A 87 24.86 44.43 -23.24
N VAL A 88 24.20 44.16 -22.10
CA VAL A 88 24.06 45.13 -20.99
C VAL A 88 25.42 45.50 -20.39
N GLU A 89 26.34 44.54 -20.21
CA GLU A 89 27.69 44.80 -19.69
C GLU A 89 28.52 45.65 -20.66
N ARG A 90 28.40 45.47 -21.98
CA ARG A 90 29.01 46.35 -22.99
C ARG A 90 28.38 47.74 -23.01
N LEU A 91 27.05 47.84 -23.04
CA LEU A 91 26.34 49.12 -22.98
C LEU A 91 26.65 49.88 -21.68
N ALA A 92 26.90 49.17 -20.57
CA ALA A 92 27.37 49.77 -19.33
C ALA A 92 28.81 50.31 -19.47
N GLN A 93 29.75 49.56 -20.06
CA GLN A 93 31.12 50.02 -20.33
C GLN A 93 31.16 51.22 -21.28
N GLU A 94 30.33 51.21 -22.32
CA GLU A 94 30.14 52.35 -23.24
C GLU A 94 29.56 53.57 -22.52
N ASN A 95 28.53 53.39 -21.69
CA ASN A 95 27.98 54.49 -20.88
C ASN A 95 29.00 55.05 -19.87
N HIS A 96 29.81 54.22 -19.19
CA HIS A 96 30.88 54.70 -18.32
C HIS A 96 31.95 55.47 -19.10
N SER A 97 32.28 55.01 -20.32
CA SER A 97 33.23 55.70 -21.21
C SER A 97 32.70 57.06 -21.68
N LEU A 98 31.43 57.11 -22.08
CA LEU A 98 30.75 58.34 -22.48
C LEU A 98 30.58 59.31 -21.29
N GLN A 99 30.25 58.80 -20.10
CA GLN A 99 30.23 59.61 -18.87
C GLN A 99 31.62 60.13 -18.51
N GLY A 100 32.69 59.35 -18.71
CA GLY A 100 34.07 59.81 -18.55
C GLY A 100 34.47 60.90 -19.54
N LEU A 101 33.95 60.86 -20.77
CA LEU A 101 34.14 61.90 -21.79
C LEU A 101 33.33 63.18 -21.50
N VAL A 102 32.11 63.04 -20.96
CA VAL A 102 31.26 64.17 -20.56
C VAL A 102 31.78 64.83 -19.26
N ASN A 103 32.26 64.02 -18.31
CA ASN A 103 32.82 64.49 -17.04
C ASN A 103 34.33 64.81 -17.16
N GLY A 104 34.68 65.58 -18.18
CA GLY A 104 36.00 66.21 -18.30
C GLY A 104 36.31 67.10 -17.08
N PRO A 105 37.59 67.48 -16.86
CA PRO A 105 38.08 67.97 -15.57
C PRO A 105 37.48 69.34 -15.17
N GLY A 106 36.34 69.31 -14.48
CA GLY A 106 35.53 70.51 -14.21
C GLY A 106 34.63 70.48 -12.97
N SER A 107 34.72 69.47 -12.08
CA SER A 107 34.08 69.52 -10.75
C SER A 107 34.69 68.54 -9.76
N SER A 108 35.43 69.09 -8.79
CA SER A 108 35.76 68.41 -7.55
C SER A 108 34.67 68.71 -6.50
N SER A 109 33.88 67.71 -6.12
CA SER A 109 33.09 67.73 -4.88
C SER A 109 33.02 66.32 -4.32
N SER A 110 33.27 66.18 -3.02
CA SER A 110 33.49 64.89 -2.37
C SER A 110 32.22 64.33 -1.75
N HIS A 111 32.02 63.01 -1.86
CA HIS A 111 31.67 62.25 -0.67
C HIS A 111 32.33 60.87 -0.64
N CYS A 112 32.75 60.48 0.57
CA CYS A 112 33.30 59.17 0.91
C CYS A 112 32.17 58.10 0.94
N CYS A 113 32.43 56.78 0.96
CA CYS A 113 33.56 56.11 1.60
C CYS A 113 34.09 54.85 0.87
N SER A 114 35.39 54.63 0.99
CA SER A 114 36.03 53.31 0.83
C SER A 114 35.83 52.46 2.08
N SER A 115 35.71 51.14 1.92
CA SER A 115 36.06 50.15 2.95
C SER A 115 36.37 48.81 2.28
N SER A 116 37.64 48.63 1.93
CA SER A 116 38.21 47.39 1.44
C SER A 116 38.70 46.53 2.61
N GLN A 117 38.26 45.27 2.68
CA GLN A 117 39.06 44.22 3.31
C GLN A 117 39.14 43.02 2.36
N THR A 118 40.36 42.58 2.14
CA THR A 118 40.75 41.36 1.44
C THR A 118 40.67 40.17 2.39
N GLU A 119 40.43 38.97 1.87
CA GLU A 119 41.44 37.89 1.93
C GLU A 119 41.01 36.68 1.07
N ASP A 120 41.93 36.22 0.21
CA ASP A 120 41.83 34.93 -0.46
C ASP A 120 42.29 33.81 0.47
N GLN A 121 41.57 32.67 0.47
CA GLN A 121 42.10 31.30 0.31
C GLN A 121 41.12 30.24 0.81
N GLN A 122 40.52 29.48 -0.11
CA GLN A 122 40.97 28.12 -0.40
C GLN A 122 40.19 27.52 -1.57
N ALA A 123 40.91 26.85 -2.47
CA ALA A 123 40.34 26.12 -3.58
C ALA A 123 40.19 24.63 -3.26
N HIS A 124 39.43 23.96 -4.14
CA HIS A 124 39.51 22.51 -4.39
C HIS A 124 38.80 21.57 -3.41
N LEU A 125 37.57 21.19 -3.77
CA LEU A 125 37.23 19.77 -3.95
C LEU A 125 36.07 19.61 -4.95
N ALA A 126 36.34 19.01 -6.10
CA ALA A 126 35.31 18.69 -7.08
C ALA A 126 34.71 17.30 -6.80
N ARG A 127 33.38 17.17 -6.88
CA ARG A 127 32.70 15.88 -7.03
C ARG A 127 31.47 16.01 -7.93
N ASN A 128 31.25 14.99 -8.75
CA ASN A 128 30.22 14.95 -9.80
C ASN A 128 28.81 14.69 -9.25
N GLY A 129 27.78 15.09 -10.01
CA GLY A 129 26.42 14.55 -9.90
C GLY A 129 25.34 15.61 -9.60
N PRO A 130 24.32 15.80 -10.47
CA PRO A 130 23.28 16.81 -10.27
C PRO A 130 21.93 16.22 -9.81
N LEU A 131 20.97 17.13 -9.60
CA LEU A 131 19.51 16.96 -9.67
C LEU A 131 18.76 16.60 -8.37
N GLU A 132 18.34 17.64 -7.65
CA GLU A 132 16.92 18.02 -7.57
C GLU A 132 16.81 19.54 -7.76
N SER A 133 15.62 20.07 -8.08
CA SER A 133 15.40 21.49 -8.39
C SER A 133 14.65 22.23 -7.26
N PRO A 134 14.74 23.58 -7.18
CA PRO A 134 14.33 24.31 -5.99
C PRO A 134 12.80 24.48 -5.86
N GLN A 135 12.31 24.38 -4.63
CA GLN A 135 11.07 25.06 -4.22
C GLN A 135 11.39 26.48 -3.70
N THR A 136 10.33 27.26 -3.47
CA THR A 136 10.32 28.58 -2.82
C THR A 136 11.11 29.71 -3.51
N LEU A 137 10.60 30.24 -4.64
CA LEU A 137 10.76 31.65 -4.98
C LEU A 137 9.64 32.24 -5.86
N ASP A 138 8.38 31.87 -5.57
CA ASP A 138 7.20 32.60 -6.06
C ASP A 138 6.18 32.84 -4.93
N GLN A 139 6.42 33.89 -4.13
CA GLN A 139 5.45 34.45 -3.19
C GLN A 139 5.59 35.98 -3.13
N ARG A 140 5.11 36.68 -4.16
CA ARG A 140 4.76 38.11 -4.00
C ARG A 140 3.53 38.59 -4.78
N GLU A 141 3.16 37.96 -5.89
CA GLU A 141 2.17 38.52 -6.82
C GLU A 141 0.83 37.75 -6.87
N ARG A 142 0.33 37.27 -5.72
CA ARG A 142 -1.05 36.76 -5.60
C ARG A 142 -1.76 37.24 -4.33
N LYS A 143 -2.37 38.43 -4.43
CA LYS A 143 -3.48 38.86 -3.55
C LYS A 143 -4.32 39.96 -4.22
N ARG A 144 -5.64 39.86 -4.08
CA ARG A 144 -6.69 40.81 -4.55
C ARG A 144 -6.92 40.89 -6.07
N VAL A 145 -7.69 39.92 -6.60
CA VAL A 145 -8.99 40.16 -7.26
C VAL A 145 -9.95 39.04 -6.82
N GLU A 146 -11.25 39.32 -6.81
CA GLU A 146 -12.42 38.46 -6.52
C GLU A 146 -13.05 38.62 -5.12
N GLU A 147 -13.98 39.58 -5.01
CA GLU A 147 -15.23 39.40 -4.27
C GLU A 147 -16.30 40.40 -4.76
N THR A 148 -17.59 40.08 -4.49
CA THR A 148 -18.79 40.91 -4.73
C THR A 148 -19.06 41.41 -6.16
N ASP A 149 -19.88 40.65 -6.89
CA ASP A 149 -20.69 41.15 -8.00
C ASP A 149 -22.18 40.92 -7.67
N GLN A 150 -22.91 41.97 -7.26
CA GLN A 150 -24.37 42.09 -7.38
C GLN A 150 -24.97 43.42 -6.85
N HIS A 151 -26.05 43.82 -7.53
CA HIS A 151 -27.14 44.71 -7.10
C HIS A 151 -26.96 46.25 -7.09
N THR A 152 -27.21 46.84 -8.27
CA THR A 152 -28.16 47.95 -8.51
C THR A 152 -28.28 49.11 -7.50
N GLN A 153 -27.85 50.33 -7.87
CA GLN A 153 -28.71 51.52 -8.17
C GLN A 153 -27.94 52.88 -8.18
N THR A 154 -28.17 53.66 -9.24
CA THR A 154 -28.14 55.16 -9.36
C THR A 154 -27.00 56.05 -8.80
N MET A 155 -26.48 56.89 -9.71
CA MET A 155 -26.03 58.30 -9.51
C MET A 155 -24.63 58.57 -8.89
N PRO A 156 -24.05 59.79 -9.06
CA PRO A 156 -22.68 59.97 -9.55
C PRO A 156 -21.62 60.29 -8.46
N PRO A 157 -20.32 60.23 -8.79
CA PRO A 157 -19.26 60.11 -7.77
C PRO A 157 -18.89 61.42 -7.07
N ARG A 158 -18.44 61.29 -5.82
CA ARG A 158 -17.59 62.28 -5.13
C ARG A 158 -16.15 61.77 -5.06
N SER A 159 -15.23 62.58 -5.54
CA SER A 159 -13.78 62.37 -5.46
C SER A 159 -13.19 62.99 -4.17
N LEU A 160 -11.99 62.53 -3.78
CA LEU A 160 -10.90 63.23 -3.07
C LEU A 160 -9.93 62.17 -2.48
N PRO A 161 -8.64 62.46 -2.28
CA PRO A 161 -7.72 63.22 -3.15
C PRO A 161 -6.55 62.35 -3.63
N ALA A 162 -5.90 62.74 -4.74
CA ALA A 162 -4.60 62.22 -5.14
C ALA A 162 -3.66 63.40 -5.39
N GLU A 163 -2.65 63.57 -4.54
CA GLU A 163 -1.84 64.79 -4.42
C GLU A 163 -0.82 65.02 -5.55
N GLY A 164 -0.86 64.22 -6.62
CA GLY A 164 -0.21 64.52 -7.91
C GLY A 164 -1.16 64.67 -9.10
N ALA A 165 -2.46 64.38 -8.91
CA ALA A 165 -3.46 64.48 -9.99
C ALA A 165 -4.03 65.90 -10.15
N ASN A 166 -4.02 66.69 -9.07
CA ASN A 166 -4.62 68.02 -9.06
C ASN A 166 -3.91 68.98 -10.02
N ASP A 167 -2.57 69.05 -9.95
CA ASP A 167 -1.75 69.95 -10.76
C ASP A 167 -1.87 69.64 -12.26
N PHE A 168 -1.90 68.36 -12.63
CA PHE A 168 -2.09 67.95 -14.02
C PHE A 168 -3.50 68.28 -14.53
N LEU A 169 -4.55 68.08 -13.71
CA LEU A 169 -5.91 68.51 -14.03
C LEU A 169 -6.06 70.03 -14.08
N GLN A 170 -5.30 70.77 -13.25
CA GLN A 170 -5.30 72.24 -13.24
C GLN A 170 -4.57 72.80 -14.47
N LEU A 171 -3.49 72.15 -14.91
CA LEU A 171 -2.80 72.46 -16.15
C LEU A 171 -3.69 72.16 -17.37
N LEU A 172 -4.37 71.00 -17.41
CA LEU A 172 -5.34 70.67 -18.46
C LEU A 172 -6.54 71.64 -18.46
N LYS A 173 -7.05 72.04 -17.30
CA LYS A 173 -8.09 73.08 -17.19
C LYS A 173 -7.59 74.43 -17.72
N SER A 174 -6.41 74.88 -17.33
CA SER A 174 -5.83 76.13 -17.84
C SER A 174 -5.60 76.08 -19.35
N HIS A 175 -5.15 74.95 -19.90
CA HIS A 175 -4.99 74.77 -21.34
C HIS A 175 -6.35 74.78 -22.07
N LYS A 176 -7.36 74.08 -21.52
CA LYS A 176 -8.73 74.10 -22.04
C LYS A 176 -9.32 75.51 -22.04
N GLU A 177 -9.21 76.22 -20.92
CA GLU A 177 -9.75 77.56 -20.71
C GLU A 177 -9.10 78.57 -21.68
N LYS A 178 -7.78 78.49 -21.89
CA LYS A 178 -7.05 79.25 -22.92
C LYS A 178 -7.53 78.92 -24.34
N LEU A 179 -7.86 77.67 -24.63
CA LEU A 179 -8.41 77.26 -25.93
C LEU A 179 -9.83 77.81 -26.13
N GLU A 180 -10.67 77.77 -25.09
CA GLU A 180 -12.03 78.33 -25.08
C GLU A 180 -12.02 79.87 -25.10
N GLU A 181 -11.00 80.52 -24.55
CA GLU A 181 -10.76 81.97 -24.67
C GLU A 181 -10.32 82.34 -26.08
N GLY A 182 -9.31 81.67 -26.64
CA GLY A 182 -8.88 81.87 -28.02
C GLY A 182 -9.99 81.64 -29.05
N MET A 183 -10.88 80.66 -28.82
CA MET A 183 -12.07 80.48 -29.65
C MET A 183 -13.13 81.58 -29.48
N ARG A 184 -13.30 82.15 -28.28
CA ARG A 184 -14.18 83.31 -28.04
C ARG A 184 -13.62 84.57 -28.71
N GLU A 185 -12.32 84.79 -28.61
CA GLU A 185 -11.63 85.94 -29.19
C GLU A 185 -11.60 85.87 -30.72
N LEU A 186 -11.35 84.69 -31.31
CA LEU A 186 -11.41 84.48 -32.75
C LEU A 186 -12.83 84.69 -33.32
N ARG A 187 -13.89 84.27 -32.59
CA ARG A 187 -15.28 84.57 -32.97
C ARG A 187 -15.55 86.08 -32.96
N ARG A 188 -15.16 86.77 -31.89
CA ARG A 188 -15.30 88.22 -31.77
C ARG A 188 -14.60 88.96 -32.91
N LYS A 189 -13.41 88.51 -33.28
CA LYS A 189 -12.62 89.06 -34.39
C LYS A 189 -13.24 88.79 -35.77
N ASN A 190 -13.90 87.65 -35.97
CA ASN A 190 -14.70 87.41 -37.18
C ASN A 190 -15.91 88.36 -37.26
N GLU A 191 -16.67 88.54 -36.17
CA GLU A 191 -17.78 89.51 -36.16
C GLU A 191 -17.32 90.95 -36.43
N GLU A 192 -16.11 91.31 -35.98
CA GLU A 192 -15.50 92.62 -36.22
C GLU A 192 -15.10 92.79 -37.70
N LEU A 193 -14.45 91.79 -38.29
CA LEU A 193 -14.13 91.74 -39.73
C LEU A 193 -15.39 91.72 -40.62
N GLU A 194 -16.50 91.11 -40.19
CA GLU A 194 -17.77 91.17 -40.91
C GLU A 194 -18.37 92.59 -40.90
N ARG A 195 -18.28 93.31 -39.77
CA ARG A 195 -18.68 94.74 -39.69
C ARG A 195 -17.81 95.62 -40.58
N GLU A 196 -16.48 95.47 -40.54
CA GLU A 196 -15.57 96.20 -41.45
C GLU A 196 -15.87 95.91 -42.93
N ARG A 197 -16.14 94.63 -43.27
CA ARG A 197 -16.52 94.20 -44.63
C ARG A 197 -17.81 94.90 -45.09
N GLU A 198 -18.83 94.95 -44.23
CA GLU A 198 -20.09 95.67 -44.50
C GLU A 198 -19.91 97.18 -44.61
N GLU A 199 -19.11 97.81 -43.75
CA GLU A 199 -18.88 99.25 -43.79
C GLU A 199 -18.12 99.67 -45.05
N GLY A 200 -17.11 98.91 -45.44
CA GLY A 200 -16.46 99.04 -46.75
C GLY A 200 -17.41 98.77 -47.92
N GLU A 201 -18.42 97.91 -47.76
CA GLU A 201 -19.46 97.68 -48.79
C GLU A 201 -20.37 98.90 -48.95
N LYS A 202 -20.87 99.44 -47.83
CA LYS A 202 -21.65 100.68 -47.75
C LYS A 202 -20.86 101.87 -48.33
N GLU A 203 -19.54 101.93 -48.13
CA GLU A 203 -18.68 102.94 -48.71
C GLU A 203 -18.44 102.78 -50.22
N ARG A 204 -18.12 101.56 -50.70
CA ARG A 204 -18.03 101.26 -52.14
C ARG A 204 -19.32 101.65 -52.86
N GLU A 205 -20.47 101.44 -52.23
CA GLU A 205 -21.77 101.81 -52.76
C GLU A 205 -22.01 103.34 -52.76
N ARG A 206 -21.60 104.07 -51.71
CA ARG A 206 -21.58 105.56 -51.73
C ARG A 206 -20.70 106.08 -52.88
N MET A 207 -19.52 105.51 -53.08
CA MET A 207 -18.60 105.92 -54.14
C MET A 207 -19.16 105.64 -55.55
N ARG A 208 -19.85 104.51 -55.75
CA ARG A 208 -20.56 104.20 -57.00
C ARG A 208 -21.63 105.25 -57.33
N ARG A 209 -22.48 105.62 -56.37
CA ARG A 209 -23.50 106.68 -56.55
C ARG A 209 -22.89 108.01 -57.01
N ASN A 210 -21.73 108.40 -56.47
CA ASN A 210 -21.01 109.61 -56.87
C ASN A 210 -20.47 109.51 -58.31
N ILE A 211 -19.92 108.36 -58.71
CA ILE A 211 -19.44 108.12 -60.08
C ILE A 211 -20.59 108.24 -61.09
N ASP A 212 -21.76 107.68 -60.77
CA ASP A 212 -22.90 107.71 -61.70
C ASP A 212 -23.56 109.09 -61.77
N GLN A 213 -23.52 109.91 -60.70
CA GLN A 213 -23.84 111.35 -60.78
C GLN A 213 -22.87 112.14 -61.69
N LEU A 214 -21.57 111.83 -61.65
CA LEU A 214 -20.58 112.49 -62.51
C LEU A 214 -20.78 112.10 -63.99
N ARG A 215 -21.12 110.84 -64.26
CA ARG A 215 -21.49 110.36 -65.61
C ARG A 215 -22.73 111.08 -66.16
N ALA A 216 -23.77 111.26 -65.35
CA ALA A 216 -24.97 112.00 -65.75
C ALA A 216 -24.64 113.46 -66.14
N LYS A 217 -23.77 114.13 -65.37
CA LYS A 217 -23.29 115.50 -65.69
C LYS A 217 -22.47 115.55 -66.98
N LEU A 218 -21.63 114.54 -67.24
CA LEU A 218 -20.84 114.47 -68.48
C LEU A 218 -21.73 114.29 -69.72
N ALA A 219 -22.75 113.43 -69.63
CA ALA A 219 -23.71 113.23 -70.72
C ALA A 219 -24.49 114.51 -71.05
N GLN A 220 -24.82 115.33 -70.05
CA GLN A 220 -25.50 116.61 -70.24
C GLN A 220 -24.62 117.67 -70.96
N ALA A 221 -23.29 117.57 -70.85
CA ALA A 221 -22.36 118.51 -71.48
C ALA A 221 -22.10 118.23 -72.97
N GLN A 222 -22.45 117.05 -73.49
CA GLN A 222 -22.18 116.65 -74.88
C GLN A 222 -23.34 116.96 -75.86
N ALA A 223 -24.36 117.69 -75.42
CA ALA A 223 -25.59 117.95 -76.16
C ALA A 223 -25.65 119.32 -76.90
N CYS A 224 -24.52 120.03 -77.06
CA CYS A 224 -24.49 121.37 -77.69
C CYS A 224 -23.32 121.56 -78.70
N ASN A 225 -23.59 121.14 -79.92
CA ASN A 225 -23.26 121.73 -81.24
C ASN A 225 -22.55 123.11 -81.34
N VAL A 226 -21.84 123.50 -82.44
CA VAL A 226 -21.22 122.82 -83.62
C VAL A 226 -20.53 123.88 -84.55
N THR A 227 -19.65 123.49 -85.51
CA THR A 227 -19.19 124.23 -86.76
C THR A 227 -18.43 125.58 -86.61
N GLU A 228 -17.85 126.30 -87.62
CA GLU A 228 -17.09 126.14 -88.92
C GLU A 228 -16.70 127.60 -89.39
N GLU A 229 -15.91 127.98 -90.42
CA GLU A 229 -14.93 127.46 -91.42
C GLU A 229 -13.87 128.61 -91.64
N VAL A 230 -12.59 128.50 -92.06
CA VAL A 230 -11.93 128.07 -93.34
C VAL A 230 -12.02 129.09 -94.51
N VAL A 231 -11.00 129.11 -95.40
CA VAL A 231 -10.81 129.86 -96.69
C VAL A 231 -10.73 131.44 -96.64
N GLN A 232 -10.28 132.22 -97.66
CA GLN A 232 -10.02 131.94 -99.09
C GLN A 232 -8.95 132.84 -99.83
N HIS A 233 -8.12 132.20 -100.69
CA HIS A 233 -7.59 132.57 -102.05
C HIS A 233 -6.84 133.87 -102.47
N ARG A 234 -6.10 133.68 -103.60
CA ARG A 234 -5.61 134.62 -104.65
C ARG A 234 -4.38 135.49 -104.33
N SER A 235 -3.52 135.86 -105.30
CA SER A 235 -3.73 136.02 -106.76
C SER A 235 -2.57 135.49 -107.65
N GLU A 236 -2.86 135.21 -108.92
CA GLU A 236 -1.94 134.58 -109.88
C GLU A 236 -1.17 135.61 -110.73
N ALA A 237 0.10 135.92 -110.40
CA ALA A 237 0.98 136.74 -111.26
C ALA A 237 2.49 136.43 -111.14
N GLN A 238 3.04 136.28 -109.93
CA GLN A 238 4.33 135.60 -109.70
C GLN A 238 4.24 134.07 -109.94
N HIS A 239 3.04 133.57 -110.26
CA HIS A 239 2.55 132.20 -110.30
C HIS A 239 3.11 131.35 -111.47
N SER A 240 4.40 131.53 -111.77
CA SER A 240 5.25 130.62 -112.55
C SER A 240 6.54 130.34 -111.77
N SER A 241 7.27 131.37 -111.34
CA SER A 241 8.38 131.24 -110.38
C SER A 241 7.88 130.76 -109.01
N ASP A 242 6.75 131.30 -108.55
CA ASP A 242 6.08 130.79 -107.36
C ASP A 242 5.44 129.43 -107.63
N TRP A 243 5.06 129.10 -108.87
CA TRP A 243 4.57 127.76 -109.19
C TRP A 243 5.66 126.70 -109.13
N TYR A 244 6.88 127.00 -109.58
CA TYR A 244 8.03 126.10 -109.43
C TYR A 244 8.46 125.96 -107.97
N ARG A 245 8.53 127.06 -107.21
CA ARG A 245 8.79 127.02 -105.76
C ARG A 245 7.68 126.27 -105.01
N GLU A 246 6.42 126.53 -105.31
CA GLU A 246 5.29 125.82 -104.69
C GLU A 246 5.21 124.36 -105.17
N LEU A 247 5.73 124.01 -106.35
CA LEU A 247 5.93 122.61 -106.77
C LEU A 247 7.10 121.96 -106.03
N GLU A 248 8.20 122.65 -105.77
CA GLU A 248 9.30 122.13 -104.95
C GLU A 248 8.87 121.99 -103.48
N GLU A 249 8.14 122.96 -102.93
CA GLU A 249 7.52 122.88 -101.60
C GLU A 249 6.42 121.81 -101.54
N LYS A 250 5.62 121.61 -102.60
CA LYS A 250 4.66 120.49 -102.70
C LYS A 250 5.39 119.15 -102.90
N LEU A 251 6.52 119.10 -103.60
CA LEU A 251 7.31 117.88 -103.80
C LEU A 251 8.00 117.48 -102.50
N ASP A 252 8.63 118.44 -101.82
CA ASP A 252 9.21 118.27 -100.48
C ASP A 252 8.14 117.96 -99.43
N TYR A 253 6.95 118.60 -99.49
CA TYR A 253 5.81 118.23 -98.65
C TYR A 253 5.28 116.83 -98.97
N LEU A 254 5.19 116.43 -100.24
CA LEU A 254 4.79 115.08 -100.65
C LEU A 254 5.85 114.04 -100.28
N GLN A 255 7.14 114.40 -100.29
CA GLN A 255 8.27 113.55 -99.92
C GLN A 255 8.42 113.44 -98.40
N LYS A 256 8.17 114.51 -97.64
CA LYS A 256 8.03 114.50 -96.18
C LYS A 256 6.76 113.76 -95.75
N SER A 257 5.66 113.96 -96.45
CA SER A 257 4.42 113.17 -96.31
C SER A 257 4.64 111.70 -96.65
N SER A 258 5.48 111.39 -97.64
CA SER A 258 5.85 110.00 -97.94
C SER A 258 6.72 109.44 -96.84
N ALA A 259 7.83 110.07 -96.48
CA ALA A 259 8.65 109.66 -95.36
C ALA A 259 7.87 109.55 -94.04
N GLN A 260 6.82 110.36 -93.84
CA GLN A 260 5.89 110.25 -92.71
C GLN A 260 4.93 109.06 -92.86
N ARG A 261 4.35 108.82 -94.04
CA ARG A 261 3.57 107.62 -94.36
C ARG A 261 4.42 106.36 -94.17
N ASP A 262 5.61 106.31 -94.74
CA ASP A 262 6.59 105.22 -94.64
C ASP A 262 6.98 104.96 -93.17
N ARG A 263 7.17 106.01 -92.36
CA ARG A 263 7.37 105.90 -90.90
C ARG A 263 6.14 105.36 -90.18
N THR A 264 4.93 105.83 -90.50
CA THR A 264 3.69 105.31 -89.88
C THR A 264 3.37 103.88 -90.32
N GLU A 265 3.72 103.51 -91.55
CA GLU A 265 3.56 102.16 -92.09
C GLU A 265 4.59 101.21 -91.47
N ALA A 266 5.84 101.67 -91.25
CA ALA A 266 6.84 100.92 -90.49
C ALA A 266 6.45 100.74 -89.02
N LEU A 267 5.83 101.75 -88.40
CA LEU A 267 5.27 101.66 -87.05
C LEU A 267 4.06 100.72 -86.98
N LEU A 268 3.15 100.76 -87.95
CA LEU A 268 2.05 99.80 -88.09
C LEU A 268 2.58 98.38 -88.27
N LYS A 269 3.48 98.16 -89.24
CA LYS A 269 4.17 96.87 -89.45
C LYS A 269 4.97 96.39 -88.24
N GLN A 270 5.35 97.26 -87.31
CA GLN A 270 5.89 96.86 -86.02
C GLN A 270 4.78 96.49 -85.04
N LYS A 271 3.70 97.28 -84.93
CA LYS A 271 2.56 96.97 -84.08
C LYS A 271 1.83 95.69 -84.50
N ASP A 272 1.79 95.37 -85.80
CA ASP A 272 1.26 94.10 -86.30
C ASP A 272 2.11 92.91 -85.83
N LYS A 273 3.45 93.05 -85.82
CA LYS A 273 4.35 92.04 -85.24
C LYS A 273 4.17 91.92 -83.74
N ASP A 274 4.07 93.05 -83.03
CA ASP A 274 3.82 93.08 -81.59
C ASP A 274 2.50 92.36 -81.25
N CYS A 275 1.43 92.64 -82.00
CA CYS A 275 0.12 91.98 -81.87
C CYS A 275 0.17 90.49 -82.20
N VAL A 276 0.88 90.08 -83.26
CA VAL A 276 1.06 88.66 -83.61
C VAL A 276 1.91 87.93 -82.55
N GLN A 277 2.88 88.60 -81.92
CA GLN A 277 3.65 88.02 -80.83
C GLN A 277 2.78 87.89 -79.57
N LEU A 278 2.07 88.95 -79.18
CA LEU A 278 1.13 88.91 -78.05
C LEU A 278 0.03 87.85 -78.23
N ALA A 279 -0.43 87.60 -79.46
CA ALA A 279 -1.36 86.51 -79.76
C ALA A 279 -0.74 85.13 -79.47
N LYS A 280 0.49 84.88 -79.95
CA LYS A 280 1.25 83.64 -79.66
C LYS A 280 1.53 83.48 -78.17
N ASP A 281 1.90 84.55 -77.48
CA ASP A 281 2.16 84.53 -76.03
C ASP A 281 0.87 84.23 -75.26
N CYS A 282 -0.27 84.79 -75.68
CA CYS A 282 -1.59 84.43 -75.14
C CYS A 282 -1.98 82.98 -75.42
N GLU A 283 -1.61 82.41 -76.58
CA GLU A 283 -1.85 81.00 -76.90
C GLU A 283 -0.94 80.07 -76.10
N ALA A 284 0.33 80.42 -75.92
CA ALA A 284 1.27 79.70 -75.05
C ALA A 284 0.84 79.73 -73.58
N LEU A 285 0.39 80.88 -73.06
CA LEU A 285 -0.15 81.01 -71.71
C LEU A 285 -1.45 80.22 -71.53
N LYS A 286 -2.33 80.18 -72.53
CA LYS A 286 -3.53 79.30 -72.52
C LYS A 286 -3.13 77.83 -72.47
N ALA A 287 -2.17 77.40 -73.29
CA ALA A 287 -1.67 76.02 -73.31
C ALA A 287 -1.00 75.63 -71.98
N GLN A 288 -0.22 76.52 -71.38
CA GLN A 288 0.36 76.31 -70.06
C GLN A 288 -0.71 76.21 -68.97
N ALA A 289 -1.71 77.09 -69.00
CA ALA A 289 -2.84 77.05 -68.06
C ALA A 289 -3.67 75.76 -68.21
N THR A 290 -3.89 75.25 -69.44
CA THR A 290 -4.58 73.97 -69.64
C THR A 290 -3.73 72.77 -69.23
N SER A 291 -2.40 72.80 -69.38
CA SER A 291 -1.49 71.77 -68.83
C SER A 291 -1.60 71.72 -67.31
N LEU A 292 -1.41 72.86 -66.63
CA LEU A 292 -1.47 72.94 -65.17
C LEU A 292 -2.86 72.55 -64.63
N LEU A 293 -3.94 72.84 -65.35
CA LEU A 293 -5.29 72.36 -65.00
C LEU A 293 -5.49 70.86 -65.26
N GLY A 294 -4.75 70.25 -66.19
CA GLY A 294 -4.69 68.80 -66.38
C GLY A 294 -3.93 68.14 -65.22
N GLU A 295 -2.71 68.59 -64.97
CA GLU A 295 -1.85 68.13 -63.87
C GLU A 295 -2.56 68.25 -62.51
N LEU A 296 -3.25 69.36 -62.24
CA LEU A 296 -4.04 69.55 -61.01
C LEU A 296 -5.12 68.47 -60.85
N LYS A 297 -5.86 68.15 -61.92
CA LYS A 297 -6.92 67.12 -61.93
C LYS A 297 -6.34 65.71 -61.76
N GLU A 298 -5.20 65.42 -62.39
CA GLU A 298 -4.51 64.15 -62.21
C GLU A 298 -4.03 63.98 -60.75
N ARG A 299 -3.40 65.01 -60.18
CA ARG A 299 -2.99 65.00 -58.76
C ARG A 299 -4.18 64.88 -57.82
N GLN A 300 -5.29 65.57 -58.10
CA GLN A 300 -6.53 65.41 -57.34
C GLN A 300 -7.07 63.97 -57.42
N SER A 301 -7.15 63.38 -58.60
CA SER A 301 -7.60 61.97 -58.76
C SER A 301 -6.67 60.98 -58.05
N CYS A 302 -5.36 61.23 -58.01
CA CYS A 302 -4.40 60.43 -57.26
C CYS A 302 -4.57 60.58 -55.74
N LEU A 303 -4.86 61.80 -55.25
CA LEU A 303 -5.20 62.04 -53.84
C LEU A 303 -6.51 61.33 -53.46
N GLU A 304 -7.56 61.44 -54.27
CA GLU A 304 -8.85 60.78 -54.05
C GLU A 304 -8.73 59.25 -53.97
N LYS A 305 -7.89 58.64 -54.82
CA LYS A 305 -7.55 57.20 -54.75
C LYS A 305 -6.80 56.86 -53.47
N SER A 306 -5.78 57.63 -53.12
CA SER A 306 -4.99 57.41 -51.90
C SER A 306 -5.85 57.55 -50.62
N ASP A 307 -6.78 58.50 -50.59
CA ASP A 307 -7.73 58.67 -49.49
C ASP A 307 -8.76 57.53 -49.41
N HIS A 308 -9.14 56.94 -50.54
CA HIS A 308 -10.00 55.75 -50.57
C HIS A 308 -9.27 54.50 -50.07
N GLU A 309 -8.03 54.28 -50.53
CA GLU A 309 -7.15 53.21 -50.05
C GLU A 309 -6.87 53.35 -48.54
N ARG A 310 -6.60 54.58 -48.07
CA ARG A 310 -6.43 54.89 -46.65
C ARG A 310 -7.66 54.50 -45.82
N LYS A 311 -8.87 54.89 -46.25
CA LYS A 311 -10.13 54.51 -45.56
C LYS A 311 -10.32 52.99 -45.51
N ILE A 312 -10.06 52.29 -46.62
CA ILE A 312 -10.11 50.81 -46.67
C ILE A 312 -9.10 50.18 -45.70
N LEU A 313 -7.92 50.78 -45.51
CA LEU A 313 -6.92 50.31 -44.54
C LEU A 313 -7.32 50.65 -43.09
N GLU A 314 -7.95 51.79 -42.85
CA GLU A 314 -8.50 52.19 -41.54
C GLU A 314 -9.66 51.26 -41.11
N GLU A 315 -10.58 50.93 -42.01
CA GLU A 315 -11.65 49.94 -41.78
C GLU A 315 -11.10 48.54 -41.50
N LYS A 316 -10.06 48.12 -42.24
CA LYS A 316 -9.34 46.86 -41.99
C LYS A 316 -8.61 46.87 -40.64
N LEU A 317 -8.05 48.00 -40.23
CA LEU A 317 -7.39 48.14 -38.93
C LEU A 317 -8.42 48.06 -37.79
N CYS A 318 -9.57 48.74 -37.92
CA CYS A 318 -10.65 48.69 -36.93
C CYS A 318 -11.18 47.25 -36.76
N THR A 319 -11.55 46.58 -37.84
CA THR A 319 -12.06 45.19 -37.78
C THR A 319 -11.02 44.19 -37.26
N LYS A 320 -9.72 44.43 -37.49
CA LYS A 320 -8.65 43.61 -36.87
C LYS A 320 -8.44 43.92 -35.39
N MET A 321 -8.56 45.18 -34.98
CA MET A 321 -8.51 45.58 -33.57
C MET A 321 -9.70 45.02 -32.78
N GLU A 322 -10.90 45.06 -33.34
CA GLU A 322 -12.10 44.44 -32.75
C GLU A 322 -11.95 42.92 -32.60
N ALA A 323 -11.50 42.23 -33.66
CA ALA A 323 -11.28 40.78 -33.62
C ALA A 323 -10.19 40.37 -32.59
N LEU A 324 -9.10 41.15 -32.49
CA LEU A 324 -8.07 40.95 -31.48
C LEU A 324 -8.63 41.16 -30.07
N GLN A 325 -9.41 42.21 -29.85
CA GLN A 325 -10.05 42.49 -28.56
C GLN A 325 -11.11 41.44 -28.17
N VAL A 326 -11.69 40.71 -29.13
CA VAL A 326 -12.53 39.54 -28.84
C VAL A 326 -11.67 38.35 -28.41
N ALA A 327 -10.58 38.06 -29.13
CA ALA A 327 -9.66 36.97 -28.79
C ALA A 327 -8.99 37.17 -27.42
N GLU A 328 -8.62 38.40 -27.05
CA GLU A 328 -8.10 38.74 -25.72
C GLU A 328 -9.10 38.42 -24.59
N ARG A 329 -10.39 38.74 -24.79
CA ARG A 329 -11.46 38.42 -23.83
C ARG A 329 -11.66 36.91 -23.72
N GLU A 330 -11.62 36.19 -24.83
CA GLU A 330 -11.75 34.73 -24.84
C GLU A 330 -10.58 34.05 -24.12
N LEU A 331 -9.34 34.49 -24.36
CA LEU A 331 -8.16 33.98 -23.67
C LEU A 331 -8.20 34.24 -22.16
N GLU A 332 -8.64 35.42 -21.71
CA GLU A 332 -8.79 35.68 -20.27
C GLU A 332 -9.98 34.89 -19.67
N GLN A 333 -11.05 34.61 -20.43
CA GLN A 333 -12.12 33.72 -20.00
C GLN A 333 -11.64 32.27 -19.86
N GLN A 334 -10.90 31.75 -20.84
CA GLN A 334 -10.27 30.42 -20.78
C GLN A 334 -9.28 30.35 -19.61
N ARG A 335 -8.46 31.38 -19.40
CA ARG A 335 -7.53 31.49 -18.26
C ARG A 335 -8.25 31.43 -16.91
N LYS A 336 -9.38 32.12 -16.75
CA LYS A 336 -10.22 32.02 -15.55
C LYS A 336 -10.81 30.62 -15.36
N GLN A 337 -11.31 29.99 -16.42
CA GLN A 337 -11.79 28.60 -16.36
C GLN A 337 -10.68 27.62 -15.96
N HIS A 338 -9.46 27.80 -16.49
CA HIS A 338 -8.30 27.00 -16.10
C HIS A 338 -7.87 27.23 -14.66
N ASN A 339 -7.88 28.46 -14.15
CA ASN A 339 -7.62 28.73 -12.73
C ASN A 339 -8.62 27.98 -11.82
N VAL A 340 -9.92 28.10 -12.08
CA VAL A 340 -10.97 27.41 -11.31
C VAL A 340 -10.83 25.88 -11.40
N ALA A 341 -10.42 25.35 -12.56
CA ALA A 341 -10.13 23.92 -12.71
C ALA A 341 -8.90 23.47 -11.90
N VAL A 342 -7.83 24.28 -11.86
CA VAL A 342 -6.63 24.03 -11.04
C VAL A 342 -6.96 24.10 -9.55
N ASP A 343 -7.69 25.12 -9.09
CA ASP A 343 -8.07 25.26 -7.68
C ASP A 343 -8.97 24.11 -7.21
N LYS A 344 -9.89 23.64 -8.08
CA LYS A 344 -10.68 22.43 -7.83
C LYS A 344 -9.81 21.18 -7.69
N LEU A 345 -8.80 21.00 -8.54
CA LEU A 345 -7.86 19.87 -8.46
C LEU A 345 -6.96 19.96 -7.22
N LEU A 346 -6.53 21.16 -6.82
CA LEU A 346 -5.76 21.39 -5.59
C LEU A 346 -6.58 21.03 -4.34
N LEU A 347 -7.84 21.47 -4.27
CA LEU A 347 -8.79 21.09 -3.21
C LEU A 347 -9.01 19.57 -3.17
N GLN A 348 -9.12 18.91 -4.33
CA GLN A 348 -9.22 17.45 -4.41
C GLN A 348 -7.94 16.76 -3.88
N SER A 349 -6.75 17.21 -4.30
CA SER A 349 -5.47 16.69 -3.79
C SER A 349 -5.37 16.82 -2.28
N GLN A 350 -5.63 18.02 -1.73
CA GLN A 350 -5.59 18.29 -0.29
C GLN A 350 -6.56 17.39 0.51
N SER A 351 -7.77 17.14 -0.01
CA SER A 351 -8.74 16.25 0.64
C SER A 351 -8.30 14.78 0.65
N LEU A 352 -7.66 14.32 -0.44
CA LEU A 352 -7.10 12.96 -0.54
C LEU A 352 -5.84 12.80 0.33
N GLU A 353 -4.98 13.82 0.38
CA GLU A 353 -3.81 13.88 1.26
C GLU A 353 -4.21 13.86 2.74
N ALA A 354 -5.28 14.58 3.12
CA ALA A 354 -5.84 14.55 4.46
C ALA A 354 -6.38 13.15 4.81
N ALA A 355 -7.14 12.52 3.91
CA ALA A 355 -7.63 11.16 4.09
C ALA A 355 -6.48 10.13 4.20
N LEU A 356 -5.47 10.21 3.35
CA LEU A 356 -4.27 9.37 3.43
C LEU A 356 -3.49 9.59 4.74
N LYS A 357 -3.51 10.80 5.30
CA LYS A 357 -2.91 11.09 6.61
C LYS A 357 -3.70 10.45 7.76
N THR A 358 -5.04 10.45 7.72
CA THR A 358 -5.86 9.76 8.72
C THR A 358 -5.75 8.25 8.61
N GLU A 359 -5.79 7.67 7.40
CA GLU A 359 -5.59 6.23 7.18
C GLU A 359 -4.23 5.74 7.68
N ARG A 360 -3.15 6.49 7.41
CA ARG A 360 -1.82 6.20 7.96
C ARG A 360 -1.80 6.18 9.50
N HIS A 361 -2.59 7.03 10.16
CA HIS A 361 -2.71 7.02 11.62
C HIS A 361 -3.52 5.83 12.13
N VAL A 362 -4.65 5.49 11.49
CA VAL A 362 -5.43 4.30 11.83
C VAL A 362 -4.56 3.04 11.71
N VAL A 363 -3.81 2.88 10.62
CA VAL A 363 -2.89 1.76 10.42
C VAL A 363 -1.80 1.70 11.51
N THR A 364 -1.30 2.83 12.03
CA THR A 364 -0.34 2.79 13.15
C THR A 364 -0.96 2.41 14.49
N GLU A 365 -2.23 2.77 14.75
CA GLU A 365 -2.94 2.32 15.97
C GLU A 365 -3.35 0.84 15.88
N GLU A 366 -3.86 0.36 14.75
CA GLU A 366 -4.17 -1.07 14.56
C GLU A 366 -2.91 -1.94 14.65
N ARG A 367 -1.75 -1.45 14.16
CA ARG A 367 -0.47 -2.14 14.36
C ARG A 367 -0.09 -2.25 15.83
N LYS A 368 -0.32 -1.22 16.66
CA LYS A 368 -0.08 -1.30 18.12
C LYS A 368 -1.01 -2.31 18.78
N LYS A 369 -2.32 -2.28 18.45
CA LYS A 369 -3.31 -3.24 18.96
C LYS A 369 -2.93 -4.67 18.59
N LEU A 370 -2.48 -4.92 17.36
CA LEU A 370 -2.00 -6.23 16.93
C LEU A 370 -0.80 -6.70 17.75
N THR A 371 0.21 -5.84 18.00
CA THR A 371 1.36 -6.18 18.84
C THR A 371 0.97 -6.41 20.31
N GLN A 372 0.00 -5.67 20.85
CA GLN A 372 -0.57 -5.90 22.18
C GLN A 372 -1.28 -7.26 22.26
N LEU A 373 -2.09 -7.60 21.25
CA LEU A 373 -2.80 -8.88 21.17
C LEU A 373 -1.83 -10.07 21.01
N GLN A 374 -0.78 -9.91 20.19
CA GLN A 374 0.30 -10.89 20.07
C GLN A 374 1.01 -11.11 21.42
N HIS A 375 1.35 -10.04 22.14
CA HIS A 375 1.97 -10.14 23.46
C HIS A 375 1.04 -10.84 24.47
N ALA A 376 -0.24 -10.47 24.52
CA ALA A 376 -1.24 -11.10 25.37
C ALA A 376 -1.40 -12.60 25.07
N TYR A 377 -1.43 -12.98 23.79
CA TYR A 377 -1.45 -14.38 23.36
C TYR A 377 -0.19 -15.13 23.80
N THR A 378 1.00 -14.56 23.64
CA THR A 378 2.26 -15.18 24.12
C THR A 378 2.28 -15.36 25.64
N CYS A 379 1.72 -14.41 26.41
CA CYS A 379 1.57 -14.58 27.85
C CYS A 379 0.59 -15.71 28.20
N LEU A 380 -0.63 -15.71 27.63
CA LEU A 380 -1.61 -16.77 27.87
C LEU A 380 -1.08 -18.15 27.48
N PHE A 381 -0.35 -18.26 26.36
CA PHE A 381 0.28 -19.51 25.93
C PHE A 381 1.31 -19.99 26.96
N ARG A 382 2.24 -19.12 27.37
CA ARG A 382 3.26 -19.44 28.41
C ARG A 382 2.60 -19.86 29.72
N ASP A 383 1.56 -19.14 30.15
CA ASP A 383 0.91 -19.38 31.44
C ASP A 383 0.10 -20.69 31.42
N TYR A 384 -0.44 -21.10 30.26
CA TYR A 384 -1.03 -22.42 30.03
C TYR A 384 0.04 -23.54 30.02
N ASP A 385 1.15 -23.32 29.32
CA ASP A 385 2.31 -24.21 29.29
C ASP A 385 2.88 -24.47 30.70
N SER A 386 2.93 -23.43 31.53
CA SER A 386 3.32 -23.52 32.95
C SER A 386 2.32 -24.33 33.78
N LYS A 387 1.00 -24.15 33.57
CA LYS A 387 -0.02 -25.00 34.25
C LYS A 387 0.13 -26.47 33.89
N LEU A 388 0.23 -26.81 32.60
CA LEU A 388 0.40 -28.19 32.15
C LEU A 388 1.67 -28.85 32.74
N LYS A 389 2.77 -28.09 32.86
CA LYS A 389 4.03 -28.58 33.47
C LYS A 389 3.88 -28.82 34.98
N ASN A 390 3.21 -27.91 35.69
CA ASN A 390 2.98 -28.01 37.13
C ASN A 390 1.97 -29.11 37.47
N GLU A 391 0.75 -29.07 36.90
CA GLU A 391 -0.30 -30.06 37.14
C GLU A 391 0.15 -31.46 36.72
N GLY A 392 0.85 -31.59 35.60
CA GLY A 392 1.48 -32.85 35.19
C GLY A 392 2.60 -33.31 36.13
N GLY A 393 3.31 -32.38 36.78
CA GLY A 393 4.31 -32.66 37.81
C GLY A 393 3.67 -33.22 39.07
N ASP A 394 2.71 -32.51 39.64
CA ASP A 394 1.97 -32.90 40.84
C ASP A 394 1.27 -34.26 40.65
N LEU A 395 0.70 -34.52 39.47
CA LEU A 395 0.10 -35.82 39.14
C LEU A 395 1.13 -36.95 39.05
N ARG A 396 2.34 -36.70 38.54
CA ARG A 396 3.43 -37.69 38.53
C ARG A 396 3.92 -38.00 39.94
N SER A 397 4.21 -36.99 40.75
CA SER A 397 4.67 -37.22 42.14
C SER A 397 3.60 -37.92 43.00
N ARG A 398 2.31 -37.60 42.80
CA ARG A 398 1.21 -38.33 43.46
C ARG A 398 1.05 -39.78 42.99
N LEU A 399 1.38 -40.09 41.73
CA LEU A 399 1.43 -41.46 41.22
C LEU A 399 2.61 -42.22 41.86
N GLU A 400 3.81 -41.64 41.87
CA GLU A 400 5.01 -42.21 42.51
C GLU A 400 4.79 -42.45 44.02
N GLU A 401 4.02 -41.59 44.70
CA GLU A 401 3.61 -41.79 46.11
C GLU A 401 2.62 -42.95 46.27
N ALA A 402 1.63 -43.06 45.38
CA ALA A 402 0.67 -44.16 45.39
C ALA A 402 1.34 -45.51 45.10
N GLU A 403 2.27 -45.55 44.14
CA GLU A 403 3.07 -46.74 43.80
C GLU A 403 3.95 -47.18 44.98
N ARG A 404 4.65 -46.25 45.64
CA ARG A 404 5.41 -46.54 46.88
C ARG A 404 4.50 -47.03 48.00
N ALA A 405 3.31 -46.45 48.16
CA ALA A 405 2.34 -46.90 49.17
C ALA A 405 1.72 -48.28 48.85
N LEU A 406 1.63 -48.66 47.58
CA LEU A 406 1.23 -49.99 47.15
C LEU A 406 2.34 -51.02 47.39
N ALA A 407 3.59 -50.70 47.08
CA ALA A 407 4.74 -51.55 47.38
C ALA A 407 4.84 -51.86 48.89
N LEU A 408 4.77 -50.84 49.76
CA LEU A 408 4.77 -51.03 51.22
C LEU A 408 3.58 -51.85 51.74
N LYS A 409 2.42 -51.80 51.07
CA LYS A 409 1.28 -52.67 51.37
C LYS A 409 1.51 -54.10 50.91
N GLN A 410 2.16 -54.30 49.77
CA GLN A 410 2.52 -55.62 49.26
C GLN A 410 3.53 -56.30 50.20
N ASP A 411 4.59 -55.60 50.61
CA ASP A 411 5.56 -56.05 51.61
C ASP A 411 4.90 -56.49 52.93
N LEU A 412 3.86 -55.76 53.37
CA LEU A 412 3.10 -56.10 54.57
C LEU A 412 2.18 -57.30 54.36
N ILE A 413 1.52 -57.40 53.21
CA ILE A 413 0.69 -58.55 52.83
C ILE A 413 1.53 -59.82 52.79
N ASP A 414 2.75 -59.77 52.24
CA ASP A 414 3.59 -60.95 52.09
C ASP A 414 4.22 -61.39 53.42
N LYS A 415 4.54 -60.45 54.32
CA LYS A 415 4.87 -60.78 55.73
C LYS A 415 3.71 -61.44 56.47
N LEU A 416 2.49 -60.90 56.31
CA LEU A 416 1.29 -61.48 56.94
C LEU A 416 0.96 -62.87 56.37
N LYS A 417 1.27 -63.15 55.09
CA LYS A 417 1.19 -64.51 54.53
C LYS A 417 2.22 -65.44 55.18
N GLU A 418 3.46 -64.98 55.34
CA GLU A 418 4.52 -65.75 55.99
C GLU A 418 4.16 -66.09 57.45
N GLU A 419 3.70 -65.11 58.22
CA GLU A 419 3.20 -65.30 59.59
C GLU A 419 2.02 -66.29 59.65
N VAL A 420 1.07 -66.21 58.70
CA VAL A 420 -0.05 -67.17 58.59
C VAL A 420 0.44 -68.59 58.27
N GLU A 421 1.46 -68.76 57.43
CA GLU A 421 1.98 -70.09 57.09
C GLU A 421 2.81 -70.69 58.23
N GLN A 422 3.60 -69.87 58.93
CA GLN A 422 4.25 -70.25 60.18
C GLN A 422 3.20 -70.71 61.22
N LEU A 423 2.11 -69.95 61.40
CA LEU A 423 1.02 -70.33 62.30
C LEU A 423 0.31 -71.63 61.85
N ARG A 424 0.09 -71.86 60.55
CA ARG A 424 -0.44 -73.14 60.02
C ARG A 424 0.43 -74.32 60.38
N SER A 425 1.74 -74.25 60.12
CA SER A 425 2.67 -75.33 60.50
C SER A 425 2.68 -75.62 62.01
N SER A 426 2.46 -74.60 62.85
CA SER A 426 2.28 -74.80 64.29
C SER A 426 0.94 -75.48 64.63
N LEU A 427 -0.13 -75.14 63.90
CA LEU A 427 -1.48 -75.68 64.09
C LEU A 427 -1.54 -77.18 63.73
N GLU A 428 -0.78 -77.62 62.72
CA GLU A 428 -0.65 -79.03 62.31
C GLU A 428 -0.09 -79.93 63.43
N THR A 429 0.59 -79.36 64.44
CA THR A 429 1.04 -80.14 65.61
C THR A 429 -0.11 -80.49 66.58
N ILE A 430 -1.21 -79.73 66.58
CA ILE A 430 -2.31 -79.91 67.55
C ILE A 430 -3.07 -81.22 67.33
N PRO A 431 -3.41 -81.66 66.10
CA PRO A 431 -3.96 -83.00 65.87
C PRO A 431 -3.04 -84.13 66.38
N VAL A 432 -1.72 -84.00 66.19
CA VAL A 432 -0.74 -85.01 66.64
C VAL A 432 -0.69 -85.10 68.17
N LEU A 433 -0.61 -83.95 68.85
CA LEU A 433 -0.62 -83.88 70.32
C LEU A 433 -1.97 -84.33 70.92
N THR A 434 -3.09 -84.03 70.24
CA THR A 434 -4.43 -84.52 70.62
C THR A 434 -4.50 -86.04 70.52
N ALA A 435 -4.09 -86.62 69.39
CA ALA A 435 -4.06 -88.07 69.21
C ALA A 435 -3.12 -88.76 70.22
N GLN A 436 -1.96 -88.17 70.54
CA GLN A 436 -1.05 -88.68 71.57
C GLN A 436 -1.71 -88.67 72.96
N ALA A 437 -2.45 -87.61 73.31
CA ALA A 437 -3.19 -87.54 74.57
C ALA A 437 -4.36 -88.55 74.63
N GLU A 438 -5.03 -88.81 73.51
CA GLU A 438 -6.07 -89.83 73.41
C GLU A 438 -5.52 -91.25 73.53
N ILE A 439 -4.37 -91.54 72.93
CA ILE A 439 -3.66 -92.83 73.09
C ILE A 439 -3.26 -93.05 74.55
N TYR A 440 -2.58 -92.09 75.21
CA TYR A 440 -2.22 -92.23 76.63
C TYR A 440 -3.45 -92.39 77.54
N LYS A 441 -4.57 -91.74 77.21
CA LYS A 441 -5.85 -91.92 77.93
C LYS A 441 -6.43 -93.33 77.72
N ALA A 442 -6.35 -93.87 76.50
CA ALA A 442 -6.78 -95.23 76.20
C ALA A 442 -5.90 -96.28 76.91
N ASP A 443 -4.58 -96.14 76.83
CA ASP A 443 -3.61 -97.01 77.50
C ASP A 443 -3.82 -97.00 79.02
N PHE A 444 -4.01 -95.82 79.64
CA PHE A 444 -4.29 -95.70 81.07
C PHE A 444 -5.61 -96.38 81.48
N LEU A 445 -6.65 -96.28 80.65
CA LEU A 445 -7.93 -96.96 80.90
C LEU A 445 -7.80 -98.49 80.75
N ALA A 446 -7.08 -98.97 79.74
CA ALA A 446 -6.83 -100.40 79.53
C ALA A 446 -5.98 -101.01 80.65
N GLU A 447 -4.93 -100.31 81.09
CA GLU A 447 -4.09 -100.70 82.23
C GLU A 447 -4.87 -100.66 83.56
N ARG A 448 -5.82 -99.73 83.72
CA ARG A 448 -6.73 -99.71 84.87
C ARG A 448 -7.69 -100.90 84.85
N GLU A 449 -8.33 -101.18 83.71
CA GLU A 449 -9.23 -102.33 83.53
C GLU A 449 -8.49 -103.66 83.72
N ALA A 450 -7.23 -103.76 83.27
CA ALA A 450 -6.37 -104.91 83.51
C ALA A 450 -6.05 -105.09 85.01
N ARG A 451 -5.76 -104.00 85.74
CA ARG A 451 -5.60 -104.04 87.21
C ARG A 451 -6.89 -104.40 87.94
N GLU A 452 -8.04 -103.89 87.49
CA GLU A 452 -9.36 -104.20 88.06
C GLU A 452 -9.68 -105.71 87.89
N LYS A 453 -9.49 -106.27 86.69
CA LYS A 453 -9.63 -107.71 86.42
C LYS A 453 -8.64 -108.56 87.22
N LEU A 454 -7.39 -108.11 87.37
CA LEU A 454 -6.39 -108.80 88.18
C LEU A 454 -6.72 -108.75 89.69
N HIS A 455 -7.32 -107.64 90.17
CA HIS A 455 -7.81 -107.53 91.54
C HIS A 455 -9.00 -108.49 91.78
N GLN A 456 -9.99 -108.48 90.89
CA GLN A 456 -11.13 -109.42 90.93
C GLN A 456 -10.64 -110.87 90.96
N ARG A 457 -9.70 -111.25 90.08
CA ARG A 457 -9.14 -112.61 90.05
C ARG A 457 -8.32 -112.94 91.30
N LYS A 458 -7.63 -111.97 91.90
CA LYS A 458 -6.95 -112.14 93.19
C LYS A 458 -7.96 -112.39 94.31
N GLU A 459 -9.07 -111.64 94.35
CA GLU A 459 -10.14 -111.81 95.33
C GLU A 459 -10.81 -113.18 95.18
N GLU A 460 -11.16 -113.60 93.95
CA GLU A 460 -11.67 -114.96 93.68
C GLU A 460 -10.75 -116.06 94.19
N LEU A 461 -9.44 -115.92 94.03
CA LEU A 461 -8.43 -116.88 94.50
C LEU A 461 -8.22 -116.82 96.01
N GLN A 462 -8.30 -115.63 96.62
CA GLN A 462 -8.29 -115.44 98.07
C GLN A 462 -9.51 -116.09 98.72
N ASP A 463 -10.67 -116.03 98.06
CA ASP A 463 -11.92 -116.66 98.47
C ASP A 463 -11.83 -118.19 98.35
N GLN A 464 -11.30 -118.71 97.23
CA GLN A 464 -11.03 -120.14 97.05
C GLN A 464 -10.05 -120.68 98.12
N LEU A 465 -8.98 -119.95 98.41
CA LEU A 465 -8.03 -120.30 99.46
C LEU A 465 -8.71 -120.29 100.85
N THR A 466 -9.52 -119.28 101.15
CA THR A 466 -10.27 -119.20 102.42
C THR A 466 -11.22 -120.38 102.58
N ARG A 467 -11.98 -120.73 101.52
CA ARG A 467 -12.86 -121.90 101.51
C ARG A 467 -12.06 -123.19 101.75
N ALA A 468 -10.97 -123.40 101.02
CA ALA A 468 -10.11 -124.57 101.18
C ALA A 468 -9.48 -124.67 102.60
N VAL A 469 -9.09 -123.55 103.21
CA VAL A 469 -8.62 -123.52 104.61
C VAL A 469 -9.75 -123.89 105.58
N THR A 470 -10.97 -123.35 105.41
CA THR A 470 -12.10 -123.72 106.27
C THR A 470 -12.53 -125.18 106.11
N GLU A 471 -12.35 -125.76 104.93
CA GLU A 471 -12.56 -127.18 104.66
C GLU A 471 -11.46 -128.05 105.27
N ILE A 472 -10.18 -127.66 105.15
CA ILE A 472 -9.05 -128.29 105.85
C ILE A 472 -9.29 -128.26 107.37
N ASP A 473 -9.75 -127.15 107.94
CA ASP A 473 -10.04 -127.06 109.37
C ASP A 473 -11.32 -127.79 109.78
N LYS A 474 -12.25 -128.06 108.85
CA LYS A 474 -13.38 -128.98 109.04
C LYS A 474 -12.89 -130.42 109.05
N LEU A 475 -12.06 -130.81 108.09
CA LEU A 475 -11.43 -132.13 108.01
C LEU A 475 -10.49 -132.40 109.19
N LYS A 476 -9.81 -131.39 109.75
CA LYS A 476 -9.06 -131.51 111.02
C LYS A 476 -10.00 -131.80 112.20
N ARG A 477 -11.13 -131.09 112.31
CA ARG A 477 -12.13 -131.33 113.38
C ARG A 477 -12.78 -132.70 113.27
N GLU A 478 -13.09 -133.14 112.04
CA GLU A 478 -13.57 -134.49 111.75
C GLU A 478 -12.48 -135.54 112.03
N GLY A 479 -11.21 -135.24 111.71
CA GLY A 479 -10.05 -136.07 112.03
C GLY A 479 -9.81 -136.23 113.53
N THR A 480 -9.90 -135.16 114.33
CA THR A 480 -9.82 -135.25 115.79
C THR A 480 -11.03 -135.96 116.40
N SER A 481 -12.23 -135.76 115.85
CA SER A 481 -13.42 -136.52 116.26
C SER A 481 -13.26 -138.02 115.95
N ARG A 482 -12.65 -138.35 114.81
CA ARG A 482 -12.39 -139.73 114.38
C ARG A 482 -11.30 -140.40 115.22
N ALA A 483 -10.19 -139.70 115.50
CA ALA A 483 -9.15 -140.17 116.41
C ALA A 483 -9.70 -140.42 117.83
N CYS A 484 -10.60 -139.56 118.33
CA CYS A 484 -11.27 -139.75 119.61
C CYS A 484 -12.18 -141.00 119.61
N MET A 485 -12.88 -141.30 118.51
CA MET A 485 -13.63 -142.56 118.37
C MET A 485 -12.71 -143.78 118.29
N GLU A 486 -11.57 -143.68 117.61
CA GLU A 486 -10.57 -144.75 117.51
C GLU A 486 -9.91 -145.04 118.88
N GLU A 487 -9.63 -144.01 119.70
CA GLU A 487 -9.19 -144.14 121.10
C GLU A 487 -10.29 -144.72 122.04
N MET A 488 -11.56 -144.55 121.68
CA MET A 488 -12.67 -145.23 122.36
C MET A 488 -12.73 -146.73 122.00
N GLN A 489 -12.43 -147.09 120.75
CA GLN A 489 -12.45 -148.48 120.26
C GLN A 489 -11.25 -149.30 120.78
N GLN A 490 -10.08 -148.68 120.94
CA GLN A 490 -8.86 -149.35 121.42
C GLN A 490 -8.95 -149.88 122.87
N ARG A 491 -9.96 -149.49 123.65
CA ARG A 491 -10.11 -149.89 125.07
C ARG A 491 -10.86 -151.20 125.31
N HIS A 492 -11.28 -151.91 124.27
CA HIS A 492 -12.06 -153.16 124.39
C HIS A 492 -11.57 -154.32 123.50
N LEU A 493 -10.29 -154.33 123.09
CA LEU A 493 -9.77 -155.31 122.12
C LEU A 493 -8.38 -155.91 122.42
N GLU A 494 -7.93 -155.91 123.68
CA GLU A 494 -6.78 -156.70 124.12
C GLU A 494 -7.14 -157.63 125.29
N ASP A 495 -7.33 -158.92 124.98
CA ASP A 495 -7.20 -160.01 125.95
C ASP A 495 -6.52 -161.21 125.25
N PHE A 496 -5.22 -161.33 125.47
CA PHE A 496 -4.27 -162.39 125.05
C PHE A 496 -4.28 -162.92 123.59
N ARG A 497 -3.36 -162.36 122.77
CA ARG A 497 -2.48 -163.21 121.94
C ARG A 497 -1.06 -162.65 121.73
N ALA A 498 -0.07 -163.47 122.05
CA ALA A 498 1.33 -163.40 121.60
C ALA A 498 1.86 -164.87 121.47
N PRO A 499 3.10 -165.18 121.02
CA PRO A 499 4.16 -164.34 120.43
C PRO A 499 4.88 -164.93 119.17
N ARG A 500 5.89 -164.20 118.64
CA ARG A 500 7.10 -164.64 117.86
C ARG A 500 7.01 -164.95 116.31
N PRO A 501 8.16 -164.94 115.56
CA PRO A 501 8.24 -164.74 114.09
C PRO A 501 8.78 -165.97 113.28
N PRO A 502 8.94 -165.89 111.92
CA PRO A 502 10.31 -165.77 111.34
C PRO A 502 10.48 -165.05 109.94
N HIS A 503 11.76 -164.93 109.56
CA HIS A 503 12.52 -164.29 108.44
C HIS A 503 12.25 -164.62 106.92
N ILE A 504 12.86 -163.78 106.04
CA ILE A 504 13.63 -164.07 104.76
C ILE A 504 12.89 -164.09 103.37
N PRO A 505 13.48 -163.61 102.21
CA PRO A 505 14.61 -162.68 101.94
C PRO A 505 14.32 -161.58 100.82
N PRO A 506 15.16 -161.17 99.81
CA PRO A 506 15.35 -159.72 99.47
C PRO A 506 15.26 -159.27 97.96
N GLN A 507 15.56 -158.00 97.64
CA GLN A 507 16.54 -157.49 96.61
C GLN A 507 16.34 -155.98 96.19
N PRO A 508 17.37 -155.26 95.68
CA PRO A 508 17.32 -153.89 95.08
C PRO A 508 17.49 -153.88 93.52
N GLY A 509 17.58 -152.78 92.75
CA GLY A 509 17.51 -151.32 93.01
C GLY A 509 18.79 -150.51 92.62
N VAL A 510 18.89 -149.91 91.40
CA VAL A 510 20.16 -149.34 90.84
C VAL A 510 19.99 -148.19 89.80
N PHE A 511 20.78 -147.08 89.90
CA PHE A 511 21.21 -146.05 88.87
C PHE A 511 20.13 -145.18 88.14
N ALA A 512 20.34 -143.98 87.52
CA ALA A 512 21.43 -142.95 87.32
C ALA A 512 20.78 -141.52 87.18
N GLY A 513 21.31 -140.38 86.66
CA GLY A 513 22.51 -139.94 85.88
C GLY A 513 22.56 -138.38 85.63
N ALA A 514 23.35 -137.85 84.67
CA ALA A 514 23.54 -136.39 84.32
C ALA A 514 24.04 -136.21 82.83
N PRO A 515 24.68 -135.12 82.28
CA PRO A 515 24.79 -133.66 82.56
C PRO A 515 24.78 -132.65 81.30
N PHE A 516 24.90 -131.32 81.54
CA PHE A 516 25.56 -130.18 80.77
C PHE A 516 25.51 -129.88 79.21
N ASN A 517 25.30 -128.58 78.87
CA ASN A 517 26.00 -127.67 77.87
C ASN A 517 25.64 -127.42 76.34
N THR A 518 25.53 -126.11 75.98
CA THR A 518 26.11 -125.33 74.80
C THR A 518 25.47 -125.17 73.37
N ALA A 519 25.00 -123.93 73.06
CA ALA A 519 25.08 -123.12 71.78
C ALA A 519 24.16 -123.42 70.52
N PRO A 520 24.26 -122.72 69.33
CA PRO A 520 23.17 -121.84 68.83
C PRO A 520 22.68 -122.03 67.32
N PRO A 521 22.41 -121.01 66.44
CA PRO A 521 21.21 -120.95 65.56
C PRO A 521 21.41 -121.37 64.07
N PRO A 522 20.36 -121.34 63.20
CA PRO A 522 20.32 -120.32 62.12
C PRO A 522 18.90 -119.88 61.62
N SER A 523 18.86 -119.10 60.52
CA SER A 523 17.70 -118.43 59.89
C SER A 523 17.14 -119.13 58.62
N PHE A 524 16.25 -118.42 57.89
CA PHE A 524 15.58 -118.67 56.57
C PHE A 524 14.15 -119.28 56.64
N ARG A 525 13.12 -118.93 55.85
CA ARG A 525 12.79 -117.99 54.74
C ARG A 525 12.22 -118.73 53.51
N SER A 526 10.91 -118.62 53.29
CA SER A 526 10.20 -118.68 51.98
C SER A 526 8.93 -117.83 52.16
N GLN A 527 8.58 -116.80 51.38
CA GLN A 527 8.42 -116.64 49.92
C GLN A 527 7.28 -117.49 49.32
N GLY A 528 6.27 -116.82 48.72
CA GLY A 528 5.09 -117.46 48.12
C GLY A 528 3.91 -116.53 47.82
N LEU A 529 4.08 -115.57 46.88
CA LEU A 529 3.01 -114.84 46.17
C LEU A 529 2.76 -115.51 44.80
N PRO A 530 1.78 -115.11 43.96
CA PRO A 530 0.36 -114.72 44.15
C PRO A 530 -0.50 -115.62 43.19
N PRO A 531 -1.49 -115.20 42.34
CA PRO A 531 -2.43 -114.04 42.29
C PRO A 531 -3.92 -114.43 42.01
N VAL A 532 -4.76 -113.42 41.67
CA VAL A 532 -6.18 -113.47 41.20
C VAL A 532 -7.20 -113.83 42.29
N GLY A 533 -8.32 -113.12 42.52
CA GLY A 533 -8.95 -111.93 41.93
C GLY A 533 -10.27 -111.61 42.71
N ASP A 534 -11.19 -110.71 42.34
CA ASP A 534 -11.29 -109.69 41.28
C ASP A 534 -12.48 -108.71 41.59
N ALA A 535 -12.73 -107.71 40.73
CA ALA A 535 -13.93 -106.86 40.59
C ALA A 535 -14.19 -105.69 41.59
N GLY A 536 -14.26 -104.45 41.06
CA GLY A 536 -14.73 -103.25 41.78
C GLY A 536 -14.21 -101.91 41.25
N VAL A 537 -14.53 -101.53 40.00
CA VAL A 537 -13.89 -100.39 39.30
C VAL A 537 -14.78 -99.13 39.17
N ALA A 538 -14.37 -98.04 39.81
CA ALA A 538 -14.61 -96.60 39.48
C ALA A 538 -13.78 -95.75 40.47
N GLY A 539 -13.18 -94.60 40.14
CA GLY A 539 -12.99 -93.84 38.88
C GLY A 539 -12.19 -92.55 39.18
N ALA A 540 -11.81 -91.75 38.16
CA ALA A 540 -10.94 -90.56 38.24
C ALA A 540 -9.48 -90.87 38.67
N GLU A 541 -8.56 -91.28 37.79
CA GLU A 541 -7.90 -90.54 36.68
C GLU A 541 -6.64 -89.77 37.10
N GLU A 542 -5.47 -90.27 36.66
CA GLU A 542 -4.27 -89.46 36.47
C GLU A 542 -4.51 -88.51 35.29
N LEU A 543 -4.29 -87.20 35.48
CA LEU A 543 -4.33 -86.27 34.34
C LEU A 543 -3.12 -86.52 33.42
N PRO A 544 -3.30 -86.56 32.09
CA PRO A 544 -2.19 -86.51 31.15
C PRO A 544 -1.43 -85.19 31.29
N ASP A 545 -0.12 -85.22 31.07
CA ASP A 545 0.70 -84.01 30.98
C ASP A 545 0.35 -83.24 29.69
N LEU A 546 -0.48 -82.20 29.80
CA LEU A 546 -0.99 -81.40 28.67
C LEU A 546 0.05 -80.39 28.19
N CYS A 547 1.20 -80.90 27.76
CA CYS A 547 2.37 -80.14 27.35
C CYS A 547 2.45 -79.98 25.83
N CYS A 548 2.64 -78.76 25.33
CA CYS A 548 2.90 -78.53 23.91
C CYS A 548 4.29 -79.08 23.51
N PRO A 549 4.39 -80.02 22.54
CA PRO A 549 5.66 -80.69 22.24
C PRO A 549 6.72 -79.81 21.55
N LYS A 550 6.35 -78.61 21.05
CA LYS A 550 7.28 -77.68 20.37
C LYS A 550 7.99 -76.73 21.35
N CYS A 551 7.35 -76.39 22.47
CA CYS A 551 7.81 -75.34 23.41
C CYS A 551 7.76 -75.73 24.90
N GLN A 552 7.19 -76.90 25.23
CA GLN A 552 6.99 -77.41 26.60
C GLN A 552 6.09 -76.52 27.49
N TYR A 553 5.24 -75.67 26.89
CA TYR A 553 4.16 -74.99 27.61
C TYR A 553 3.15 -76.00 28.14
N GLN A 554 2.92 -76.00 29.46
CA GLN A 554 2.02 -76.89 30.18
C GLN A 554 0.66 -76.21 30.36
N ALA A 555 -0.36 -76.70 29.67
CA ALA A 555 -1.71 -76.15 29.70
C ALA A 555 -2.56 -76.77 30.83
N PRO A 556 -3.46 -76.02 31.48
CA PRO A 556 -4.33 -76.55 32.53
C PRO A 556 -5.48 -77.42 32.01
N ASP A 557 -5.78 -77.35 30.71
CA ASP A 557 -6.89 -78.05 30.05
C ASP A 557 -6.62 -78.27 28.55
N MET A 558 -7.42 -79.13 27.92
CA MET A 558 -7.24 -79.56 26.54
C MET A 558 -7.59 -78.48 25.50
N ASP A 559 -8.53 -77.59 25.79
CA ASP A 559 -8.94 -76.53 24.86
C ASP A 559 -7.86 -75.44 24.81
N THR A 560 -7.31 -75.05 25.97
CA THR A 560 -6.13 -74.21 26.07
C THR A 560 -4.93 -74.83 25.34
N LEU A 561 -4.72 -76.15 25.44
CA LEU A 561 -3.67 -76.84 24.68
C LEU A 561 -3.93 -76.80 23.17
N GLN A 562 -5.16 -77.04 22.70
CA GLN A 562 -5.48 -77.00 21.27
C GLN A 562 -5.32 -75.61 20.66
N ILE A 563 -5.78 -74.56 21.34
CA ILE A 563 -5.56 -73.17 20.91
C ILE A 563 -4.06 -72.88 20.82
N HIS A 564 -3.31 -73.20 21.88
CA HIS A 564 -1.86 -72.99 21.90
C HIS A 564 -1.14 -73.76 20.79
N VAL A 565 -1.49 -75.03 20.54
CA VAL A 565 -0.88 -75.84 19.48
C VAL A 565 -1.22 -75.31 18.08
N MET A 566 -2.41 -74.73 17.87
CA MET A 566 -2.80 -74.10 16.60
C MET A 566 -1.91 -72.90 16.26
N ASP A 567 -1.67 -72.03 17.23
CA ASP A 567 -0.81 -70.85 17.08
C ASP A 567 0.69 -71.24 17.06
N CYS A 568 1.08 -72.23 17.87
CA CYS A 568 2.47 -72.66 17.99
C CYS A 568 2.95 -73.52 16.81
N ILE A 569 2.08 -74.01 15.91
CA ILE A 569 2.51 -74.78 14.71
C ILE A 569 2.93 -73.89 13.54
N GLN A 570 2.61 -72.58 13.56
CA GLN A 570 3.18 -71.59 12.63
C GLN A 570 4.65 -71.26 12.96
#